data_AF-A0A3C1YBK4-F1
#
_entry.id   AF-A0A3C1YBK4-F1
#
_cell.length_a   1.000
_cell.length_b   1.000
_cell.length_c   1.000
_cell.angle_alpha   90.00
_cell.angle_beta   90.00
_cell.angle_gamma   90.00
#
_symmetry.space_group_name_H-M   'P 1'
#
loop_
_entity.id
_entity.type
_entity.pdbx_description
1 polymer ?
#
loop_
_entity_poly.entity_id
_entity_poly.type
_entity_poly.pdbx_seq_one_letter_code
_entity_poly.pdbx_strand_id
1 'polypeptide(L)'
;MQGVVIKSTGSWYIVKTVDGELLNCRIRGKFRMQDIKSTNPIVVGDKVLLSQEEDSFLIDELFDRKNIIVRKSVNLSKQTHILASNIDQAILVVTMQSPQTSTGFIDRFLVSAQAYGVDVVILFNKTDLYDKETLALLKERRSIYEKIGYRCLSKSTLNDDLSDIKELMKAKVNVISGHSGV
;
A
#
# COMPACT_ATOMS: atom_id res chain seq x y z
N MET A 1 18.19 18.23 -0.01
CA MET A 1 17.95 17.15 0.98
C MET A 1 17.13 16.04 0.34
N GLN A 2 17.33 14.78 0.68
CA GLN A 2 16.50 13.69 0.17
C GLN A 2 15.46 13.24 1.20
N GLY A 3 14.33 12.72 0.73
CA GLY A 3 13.30 12.15 1.60
C GLY A 3 12.27 11.30 0.87
N VAL A 4 11.35 10.73 1.65
CA VAL A 4 10.24 9.91 1.16
C VAL A 4 8.91 10.60 1.46
N VAL A 5 8.05 10.70 0.45
CA VAL A 5 6.70 11.24 0.59
C VAL A 5 5.86 10.28 1.43
N ILE A 6 5.41 10.70 2.60
CA ILE A 6 4.58 9.87 3.50
C ILE A 6 3.10 10.29 3.50
N LYS A 7 2.79 11.50 3.02
CA LYS A 7 1.42 12.01 2.89
C LYS A 7 1.30 12.94 1.69
N SER A 8 0.18 12.85 0.99
CA SER A 8 -0.21 13.77 -0.09
C SER A 8 -1.61 14.32 0.23
N THR A 9 -1.77 15.64 0.24
CA THR A 9 -3.06 16.31 0.49
C THR A 9 -3.17 17.54 -0.40
N GLY A 10 -3.90 17.42 -1.51
CA GLY A 10 -4.02 18.49 -2.49
C GLY A 10 -2.65 18.86 -3.09
N SER A 11 -2.23 20.11 -2.89
CA SER A 11 -0.93 20.63 -3.36
C SER A 11 0.20 20.52 -2.32
N TRP A 12 -0.07 19.89 -1.17
CA TRP A 12 0.85 19.77 -0.06
C TRP A 12 1.27 18.32 0.18
N TYR A 13 2.53 18.14 0.52
CA TYR A 13 3.15 16.85 0.77
C TYR A 13 3.87 16.87 2.11
N ILE A 14 3.80 15.77 2.86
CA ILE A 14 4.69 15.56 4.00
C ILE A 14 5.80 14.62 3.56
N VAL A 15 7.03 15.08 3.66
CA VAL A 15 8.22 14.31 3.30
C VAL A 15 9.01 14.01 4.55
N LYS A 16 9.31 12.72 4.75
CA LYS A 16 10.21 12.27 5.81
C LYS A 16 11.64 12.27 5.27
N THR A 17 12.52 13.07 5.87
CA THR A 17 13.94 13.13 5.48
C THR A 17 14.67 11.87 5.92
N VAL A 18 15.89 11.66 5.39
CA VAL A 18 16.76 10.55 5.81
C VAL A 18 17.08 10.64 7.30
N ASP A 19 17.20 11.86 7.83
CA ASP A 19 17.47 12.14 9.25
C ASP A 19 16.22 12.00 10.15
N GLY A 20 15.06 11.72 9.54
CA GLY A 20 13.81 11.42 10.25
C GLY A 20 12.88 12.61 10.48
N GLU A 21 13.27 13.81 10.04
CA GLU A 21 12.44 15.01 10.14
C GLU A 21 11.23 14.95 9.19
N LEU A 22 10.12 15.57 9.60
CA LEU A 22 8.91 15.68 8.79
C LEU A 22 8.78 17.10 8.27
N LEU A 23 8.88 17.27 6.95
CA LEU A 23 8.83 18.56 6.31
C LEU A 23 7.54 18.71 5.50
N ASN A 24 6.92 19.88 5.61
CA ASN A 24 5.82 20.28 4.74
C ASN A 24 6.40 20.83 3.44
N CYS A 25 6.08 20.16 2.33
CA CYS A 25 6.63 20.46 1.03
C CYS A 25 5.55 20.77 -0.01
N ARG A 26 5.93 21.55 -1.02
CA ARG A 26 5.14 21.78 -2.24
C ARG A 26 5.94 21.38 -3.46
N ILE A 27 5.26 21.17 -4.58
CA ILE A 27 5.93 20.85 -5.83
C ILE A 27 6.44 22.14 -6.50
N ARG A 28 7.69 22.15 -6.94
CA ARG A 28 8.20 23.25 -7.78
C ARG A 28 7.46 23.27 -9.13
N GLY A 29 7.08 24.45 -9.60
CA GLY A 29 6.17 24.64 -10.76
C GLY A 29 6.53 23.89 -12.06
N LYS A 30 7.79 23.46 -12.25
CA LYS A 30 8.24 22.66 -13.40
C LYS A 30 7.53 21.29 -13.54
N PHE A 31 7.12 20.66 -12.45
CA PHE A 31 6.43 19.35 -12.51
C PHE A 31 5.02 19.41 -13.08
N ARG A 32 4.39 20.60 -13.15
CA ARG A 32 3.09 20.77 -13.82
C ARG A 32 3.19 20.72 -15.35
N MET A 33 4.40 20.86 -15.90
CA MET A 33 4.66 20.97 -17.35
C MET A 33 5.24 19.73 -18.00
N GLN A 34 5.64 18.72 -17.23
CA GLN A 34 5.95 17.40 -17.80
C GLN A 34 4.62 16.68 -18.04
N ASP A 35 4.44 16.08 -19.22
CA ASP A 35 3.27 15.32 -19.71
C ASP A 35 2.90 14.09 -18.84
N ILE A 36 2.78 14.29 -17.54
CA ILE A 36 2.36 13.27 -16.59
C ILE A 36 0.85 13.16 -16.76
N LYS A 37 0.42 12.16 -17.53
CA LYS A 37 -0.99 11.77 -17.76
C LYS A 37 -1.69 11.26 -16.49
N SER A 38 -1.21 11.65 -15.31
CA SER A 38 -1.75 11.28 -13.99
C SER A 38 -2.12 12.56 -13.25
N THR A 39 -3.30 12.56 -12.63
CA THR A 39 -3.88 13.71 -11.91
C THR A 39 -3.08 14.13 -10.68
N ASN A 40 -2.13 13.30 -10.22
CA ASN A 40 -1.24 13.62 -9.11
C ASN A 40 0.20 13.16 -9.46
N PRO A 41 1.14 14.07 -9.76
CA PRO A 41 2.47 13.69 -10.24
C PRO A 41 3.33 13.02 -9.17
N ILE A 42 3.07 13.35 -7.90
CA ILE A 42 3.75 12.81 -6.72
C ILE A 42 2.77 12.04 -5.87
N VAL A 43 3.18 10.85 -5.43
CA VAL A 43 2.38 9.92 -4.62
C VAL A 43 3.12 9.50 -3.36
N VAL A 44 2.40 8.91 -2.41
CA VAL A 44 3.02 8.33 -1.21
C VAL A 44 3.98 7.21 -1.61
N GLY A 45 5.16 7.20 -0.99
CA GLY A 45 6.26 6.29 -1.29
C GLY A 45 7.29 6.85 -2.28
N ASP A 46 7.01 7.99 -2.93
CA ASP A 46 7.98 8.62 -3.83
C ASP A 46 9.22 9.09 -3.06
N LYS A 47 10.38 8.80 -3.62
CA LYS A 47 11.65 9.37 -3.19
C LYS A 47 11.84 10.69 -3.91
N VAL A 48 12.17 11.75 -3.18
CA VAL A 48 12.25 13.10 -3.73
C VAL A 48 13.49 13.85 -3.26
N LEU A 49 13.95 14.79 -4.09
CA LEU A 49 14.93 15.79 -3.72
C LEU A 49 14.20 17.08 -3.34
N LEU A 50 14.59 17.63 -2.19
CA LEU A 50 14.05 18.83 -1.59
C LEU A 50 15.07 19.97 -1.58
N SER A 51 14.58 21.19 -1.79
CA SER A 51 15.29 22.43 -1.50
C SER A 51 14.50 23.28 -0.51
N GLN A 52 15.19 24.03 0.34
CA GLN A 52 14.55 25.04 1.17
C GLN A 52 14.34 26.34 0.37
N GLU A 53 13.17 26.94 0.47
CA GLU A 53 12.83 28.22 -0.12
C GLU A 53 12.05 29.05 0.93
N GLU A 54 12.69 30.11 1.42
CA GLU A 54 12.19 30.95 2.52
C GLU A 54 11.77 30.08 3.73
N ASP A 55 10.49 30.11 4.08
CA ASP A 55 9.89 29.38 5.20
C ASP A 55 9.28 28.03 4.77
N SER A 56 9.57 27.55 3.56
CA SER A 56 8.97 26.33 3.00
C SER A 56 9.98 25.40 2.33
N PHE A 57 9.57 24.16 2.07
CA PHE A 57 10.36 23.21 1.30
C PHE A 57 9.69 22.94 -0.04
N LEU A 58 10.50 22.88 -1.09
CA LEU A 58 10.06 22.50 -2.42
C LEU A 58 10.59 21.13 -2.81
N ILE A 59 9.75 20.35 -3.49
CA ILE A 59 10.13 19.14 -4.20
C ILE A 59 10.64 19.56 -5.58
N ASP A 60 11.93 19.37 -5.78
CA ASP A 60 12.67 19.77 -6.96
C ASP A 60 12.80 18.63 -7.96
N GLU A 61 12.97 17.41 -7.48
CA GLU A 61 13.15 16.22 -8.32
C GLU A 61 12.45 15.00 -7.71
N LEU A 62 12.03 14.10 -8.59
CA LEU A 62 11.41 12.82 -8.29
C LEU A 62 12.37 11.74 -8.79
N PHE A 63 12.78 10.84 -7.91
CA PHE A 63 13.59 9.69 -8.30
C PHE A 63 12.74 8.59 -8.95
N ASP A 64 13.40 7.74 -9.76
CA ASP A 64 12.73 6.63 -10.43
C ASP A 64 12.03 5.69 -9.45
N ARG A 65 10.84 5.25 -9.85
CA ARG A 65 9.99 4.33 -9.08
C ARG A 65 10.37 2.90 -9.40
N LYS A 66 10.64 2.07 -8.38
CA LYS A 66 10.85 0.63 -8.58
C LYS A 66 9.57 -0.13 -8.93
N ASN A 67 8.43 0.34 -8.42
CA ASN A 67 7.10 -0.18 -8.70
C ASN A 67 6.02 0.86 -8.36
N ILE A 68 4.80 0.58 -8.78
CA ILE A 68 3.62 1.43 -8.57
C ILE A 68 2.38 0.56 -8.32
N ILE A 69 1.48 1.02 -7.45
CA ILE A 69 0.10 0.53 -7.44
C ILE A 69 -0.75 1.54 -8.17
N VAL A 70 -1.54 1.06 -9.13
CA VAL A 70 -2.43 1.90 -9.90
C VAL A 70 -3.88 1.48 -9.79
N ARG A 71 -4.76 2.47 -9.95
CA ARG A 71 -6.19 2.28 -10.10
C ARG A 71 -6.62 2.88 -11.43
N LYS A 72 -7.46 2.14 -12.16
CA LYS A 72 -8.12 2.67 -13.35
C LYS A 72 -9.11 3.76 -12.92
N SER A 73 -9.06 4.92 -13.56
CA SER A 73 -10.06 5.97 -13.36
C SER A 73 -11.45 5.43 -13.69
N VAL A 74 -12.45 5.81 -12.89
CA VAL A 74 -13.86 5.48 -13.13
C VAL A 74 -14.46 6.28 -14.30
N ASN A 75 -13.80 7.38 -14.68
CA ASN A 75 -14.25 8.25 -15.77
C ASN A 75 -13.60 7.84 -17.11
N LEU A 76 -14.26 8.16 -18.22
CA LEU A 76 -13.88 7.88 -19.62
C LEU A 76 -12.48 8.39 -20.05
N SER A 77 -11.76 9.12 -19.20
CA SER A 77 -10.35 9.41 -19.47
C SER A 77 -9.55 8.13 -19.20
N LYS A 78 -8.82 7.64 -20.21
CA LYS A 78 -7.91 6.48 -20.13
C LYS A 78 -6.71 6.74 -19.19
N GLN A 79 -6.87 7.60 -18.18
CA GLN A 79 -5.82 8.00 -17.26
C GLN A 79 -5.75 7.00 -16.11
N THR A 80 -4.54 6.54 -15.88
CA THR A 80 -4.18 5.65 -14.79
C THR A 80 -3.80 6.51 -13.58
N HIS A 81 -4.47 6.29 -12.45
CA HIS A 81 -4.15 6.98 -11.20
C HIS A 81 -3.15 6.13 -10.41
N ILE A 82 -1.95 6.67 -10.20
CA ILE A 82 -0.97 6.05 -9.33
C ILE A 82 -1.39 6.36 -7.89
N LEU A 83 -1.56 5.33 -7.08
CA LEU A 83 -1.98 5.47 -5.68
C LEU A 83 -0.78 5.57 -4.74
N ALA A 84 0.24 4.75 -4.99
CA ALA A 84 1.46 4.69 -4.21
C ALA A 84 2.60 4.08 -5.06
N SER A 85 3.83 4.32 -4.63
CA SER A 85 5.04 3.84 -5.31
C SER A 85 6.05 3.26 -4.32
N ASN A 86 7.06 2.57 -4.85
CA ASN A 86 8.19 2.03 -4.09
C ASN A 86 7.79 1.12 -2.92
N ILE A 87 6.74 0.33 -3.12
CA ILE A 87 6.17 -0.57 -2.13
C ILE A 87 7.03 -1.83 -2.06
N ASP A 88 7.34 -2.29 -0.86
CA ASP A 88 8.05 -3.56 -0.65
C ASP A 88 7.07 -4.72 -0.58
N GLN A 89 5.96 -4.53 0.15
CA GLN A 89 4.96 -5.58 0.31
C GLN A 89 3.55 -5.03 0.54
N ALA A 90 2.56 -5.83 0.18
CA ALA A 90 1.17 -5.63 0.55
C ALA A 90 0.73 -6.64 1.61
N ILE A 91 0.04 -6.17 2.64
CA ILE A 91 -0.69 -7.00 3.60
C ILE A 91 -2.15 -6.98 3.18
N LEU A 92 -2.61 -8.08 2.58
CA LEU A 92 -4.00 -8.25 2.18
C LEU A 92 -4.79 -8.83 3.36
N VAL A 93 -5.56 -7.98 4.02
CA VAL A 93 -6.43 -8.34 5.13
C VAL A 93 -7.74 -8.90 4.59
N VAL A 94 -8.05 -10.13 4.98
CA VAL A 94 -9.21 -10.87 4.52
C VAL A 94 -9.93 -11.50 5.70
N THR A 95 -11.23 -11.70 5.55
CA THR A 95 -12.09 -12.26 6.59
C THR A 95 -12.98 -13.34 5.98
N MET A 96 -13.30 -14.36 6.78
CA MET A 96 -14.25 -15.41 6.39
C MET A 96 -15.70 -14.94 6.53
N GLN A 97 -15.95 -14.02 7.46
CA GLN A 97 -17.26 -13.43 7.72
C GLN A 97 -17.13 -12.03 8.36
N SER A 98 -18.23 -11.27 8.33
CA SER A 98 -18.37 -9.96 9.00
C SER A 98 -17.31 -8.89 8.62
N PRO A 99 -17.16 -8.51 7.34
CA PRO A 99 -17.82 -9.05 6.14
C PRO A 99 -17.03 -10.22 5.54
N GLN A 100 -17.64 -11.03 4.67
CA GLN A 100 -16.89 -12.07 3.97
C GLN A 100 -16.07 -11.46 2.83
N THR A 101 -14.78 -11.81 2.76
CA THR A 101 -13.94 -11.49 1.60
C THR A 101 -14.05 -12.60 0.56
N SER A 102 -14.52 -12.25 -0.65
CA SER A 102 -14.66 -13.20 -1.76
C SER A 102 -13.30 -13.62 -2.33
N THR A 103 -13.19 -14.87 -2.79
CA THR A 103 -11.97 -15.37 -3.46
C THR A 103 -11.65 -14.57 -4.71
N GLY A 104 -12.66 -14.22 -5.52
CA GLY A 104 -12.46 -13.39 -6.71
C GLY A 104 -11.87 -12.00 -6.43
N PHE A 105 -12.08 -11.43 -5.25
CA PHE A 105 -11.39 -10.21 -4.84
C PHE A 105 -9.92 -10.49 -4.48
N ILE A 106 -9.68 -11.54 -3.70
CA ILE A 106 -8.32 -11.96 -3.31
C ILE A 106 -7.49 -12.20 -4.57
N ASP A 107 -7.97 -13.05 -5.47
CA ASP A 107 -7.25 -13.46 -6.67
C ASP A 107 -6.94 -12.25 -7.58
N ARG A 108 -7.91 -11.34 -7.75
CA ARG A 108 -7.70 -10.11 -8.54
C ARG A 108 -6.66 -9.18 -7.90
N PHE A 109 -6.66 -9.09 -6.57
CA PHE A 109 -5.66 -8.32 -5.85
C PHE A 109 -4.27 -8.93 -6.03
N LEU A 110 -4.14 -10.25 -5.84
CA LEU A 110 -2.88 -10.98 -6.00
C LEU A 110 -2.31 -10.82 -7.42
N VAL A 111 -3.14 -10.99 -8.44
CA VAL A 111 -2.74 -10.78 -9.85
C VAL A 111 -2.27 -9.35 -10.09
N SER A 112 -2.99 -8.36 -9.56
CA SER A 112 -2.62 -6.95 -9.71
C SER A 112 -1.30 -6.63 -9.02
N ALA A 113 -1.11 -7.08 -7.78
CA ALA A 113 0.11 -6.87 -7.01
C ALA A 113 1.32 -7.53 -7.72
N GLN A 114 1.15 -8.75 -8.21
CA GLN A 114 2.19 -9.47 -8.96
C GLN A 114 2.55 -8.73 -10.26
N ALA A 115 1.56 -8.22 -11.00
CA ALA A 115 1.80 -7.46 -12.24
C ALA A 115 2.62 -6.17 -12.01
N TYR A 116 2.60 -5.64 -10.80
CA TYR A 116 3.38 -4.48 -10.39
C TYR A 116 4.60 -4.81 -9.55
N GLY A 117 4.97 -6.10 -9.40
CA GLY A 117 6.15 -6.50 -8.62
C GLY A 117 6.04 -6.12 -7.14
N VAL A 118 4.86 -6.34 -6.55
CA VAL A 118 4.60 -6.16 -5.12
C VAL A 118 4.29 -7.51 -4.50
N ASP A 119 5.13 -7.95 -3.57
CA ASP A 119 4.91 -9.19 -2.81
C ASP A 119 3.69 -9.05 -1.90
N VAL A 120 2.92 -10.13 -1.73
CA VAL A 120 1.70 -10.12 -0.91
C VAL A 120 1.78 -11.14 0.22
N VAL A 121 1.41 -10.69 1.42
CA VAL A 121 1.10 -11.55 2.56
C VAL A 121 -0.39 -11.48 2.83
N ILE A 122 -1.05 -12.64 2.92
CA ILE A 122 -2.49 -12.73 3.18
C ILE A 122 -2.70 -12.88 4.68
N LEU A 123 -3.44 -11.96 5.28
CA LEU A 123 -3.81 -12.00 6.70
C LEU A 123 -5.29 -12.31 6.85
N PHE A 124 -5.61 -13.54 7.26
CA PHE A 124 -6.96 -13.92 7.66
C PHE A 124 -7.23 -13.37 9.07
N ASN A 125 -7.94 -12.26 9.15
CA ASN A 125 -8.27 -11.58 10.40
C ASN A 125 -9.53 -12.17 11.06
N LYS A 126 -9.85 -11.71 12.28
CA LYS A 126 -11.08 -11.99 13.05
C LYS A 126 -11.31 -13.46 13.39
N THR A 127 -10.23 -14.22 13.59
CA THR A 127 -10.35 -15.64 13.91
C THR A 127 -11.12 -15.94 15.20
N ASP A 128 -11.26 -14.95 16.08
CA ASP A 128 -12.08 -14.99 17.29
C ASP A 128 -13.59 -15.13 17.03
N LEU A 129 -14.06 -14.74 15.84
CA LEU A 129 -15.46 -14.83 15.47
C LEU A 129 -15.83 -16.19 14.86
N TYR A 130 -14.86 -17.05 14.56
CA TYR A 130 -15.07 -18.23 13.71
C TYR A 130 -15.44 -19.46 14.54
N ASP A 131 -16.53 -20.12 14.14
CA ASP A 131 -16.90 -21.43 14.65
C ASP A 131 -16.04 -22.55 14.01
N LYS A 132 -16.29 -23.80 14.42
CA LYS A 132 -15.52 -24.96 13.94
C LYS A 132 -15.60 -25.12 12.42
N GLU A 133 -16.76 -24.86 11.83
CA GLU A 133 -16.98 -24.98 10.38
C GLU A 133 -16.22 -23.88 9.63
N THR A 134 -16.30 -22.65 10.11
CA THR A 134 -15.60 -21.50 9.52
C THR A 134 -14.08 -21.65 9.65
N LEU A 135 -13.58 -22.18 10.77
CA LEU A 135 -12.16 -22.49 10.96
C LEU A 135 -11.67 -23.59 10.00
N ALA A 136 -12.49 -24.60 9.72
CA ALA A 136 -12.18 -25.61 8.72
C ALA A 136 -12.08 -25.01 7.31
N LEU A 137 -13.04 -24.16 6.93
CA LEU A 137 -13.02 -23.45 5.65
C LEU A 137 -11.83 -22.48 5.54
N LEU A 138 -11.46 -21.80 6.62
CA LEU A 138 -10.27 -20.96 6.68
C LEU A 138 -9.01 -21.80 6.40
N LYS A 139 -8.89 -22.96 7.04
CA LYS A 139 -7.73 -23.86 6.86
C LYS A 139 -7.62 -24.35 5.42
N GLU A 140 -8.74 -24.74 4.81
CA GLU A 140 -8.78 -25.12 3.41
C GLU A 140 -8.34 -23.97 2.50
N ARG A 141 -8.96 -22.79 2.68
CA ARG A 141 -8.66 -21.61 1.86
C ARG A 141 -7.21 -21.16 1.99
N ARG A 142 -6.68 -21.17 3.22
CA ARG A 142 -5.27 -20.89 3.50
C ARG A 142 -4.36 -21.87 2.78
N SER A 143 -4.67 -23.16 2.82
CA SER A 143 -3.87 -24.21 2.16
C SER A 143 -3.78 -23.99 0.64
N ILE A 144 -4.86 -23.52 0.00
CA ILE A 144 -4.86 -23.22 -1.44
C ILE A 144 -3.83 -22.14 -1.77
N TYR A 145 -3.84 -21.01 -1.05
CA TYR A 145 -2.93 -19.91 -1.31
C TYR A 145 -1.47 -20.22 -0.93
N GLU A 146 -1.26 -20.98 0.15
CA GLU A 146 0.08 -21.44 0.53
C GLU A 146 0.70 -22.38 -0.50
N LYS A 147 -0.09 -23.28 -1.10
CA LYS A 147 0.38 -24.20 -2.16
C LYS A 147 0.87 -23.48 -3.42
N ILE A 148 0.36 -22.29 -3.69
CA ILE A 148 0.79 -21.47 -4.82
C ILE A 148 1.85 -20.41 -4.43
N GLY A 149 2.41 -20.51 -3.22
CA GLY A 149 3.58 -19.74 -2.79
C GLY A 149 3.29 -18.49 -1.96
N TYR A 150 2.04 -18.19 -1.63
CA TYR A 150 1.73 -17.04 -0.77
C TYR A 150 1.93 -17.36 0.71
N ARG A 151 2.54 -16.43 1.44
CA ARG A 151 2.56 -16.48 2.89
C ARG A 151 1.18 -16.11 3.44
N CYS A 152 0.60 -17.00 4.23
CA CYS A 152 -0.67 -16.77 4.90
C CYS A 152 -0.50 -16.73 6.41
N LEU A 153 -1.15 -15.76 7.05
CA LEU A 153 -1.26 -15.63 8.50
C LEU A 153 -2.73 -15.68 8.89
N SER A 154 -3.02 -16.10 10.12
CA SER A 154 -4.38 -16.10 10.67
C SER A 154 -4.32 -15.58 12.09
N LYS A 155 -5.07 -14.51 12.38
CA LYS A 155 -5.04 -13.81 13.67
C LYS A 155 -6.42 -13.27 14.05
N SER A 156 -6.66 -13.10 15.33
CA SER A 156 -7.57 -12.11 15.88
C SER A 156 -6.77 -10.86 16.23
N THR A 157 -6.99 -9.73 15.54
CA THR A 157 -6.36 -8.45 15.93
C THR A 157 -6.75 -7.96 17.33
N LEU A 158 -7.83 -8.50 17.90
CA LEU A 158 -8.31 -8.14 19.24
C LEU A 158 -7.64 -8.95 20.33
N ASN A 159 -7.37 -10.23 20.06
CA ASN A 159 -6.99 -11.19 21.11
C ASN A 159 -5.58 -11.76 20.95
N ASP A 160 -5.01 -11.75 19.74
CA ASP A 160 -3.73 -12.39 19.47
C ASP A 160 -2.57 -11.38 19.51
N ASP A 161 -1.37 -11.91 19.82
CA ASP A 161 -0.13 -11.16 19.62
C ASP A 161 0.15 -10.94 18.13
N LEU A 162 0.48 -9.69 17.79
CA LEU A 162 0.77 -9.23 16.43
C LEU A 162 2.26 -8.96 16.20
N SER A 163 3.14 -9.39 17.12
CA SER A 163 4.58 -9.13 17.03
C SER A 163 5.22 -9.73 15.78
N ASP A 164 4.74 -10.88 15.32
CA ASP A 164 5.15 -11.51 14.06
C ASP A 164 4.81 -10.65 12.83
N ILE A 165 3.63 -10.03 12.81
CA ILE A 165 3.21 -9.10 11.74
C ILE A 165 4.03 -7.81 11.81
N LYS A 166 4.27 -7.27 13.01
CA LYS A 166 5.10 -6.06 13.18
C LYS A 166 6.53 -6.29 12.69
N GLU A 167 7.15 -7.41 13.03
CA GLU A 167 8.49 -7.73 12.56
C GLU A 167 8.51 -7.97 11.05
N LEU A 168 7.47 -8.61 10.48
CA LEU A 168 7.32 -8.78 9.04
C LEU A 168 7.27 -7.43 8.28
N MET A 169 6.65 -6.41 8.88
CA MET A 169 6.48 -5.07 8.30
C MET A 169 7.69 -4.15 8.50
N LYS A 170 8.60 -4.51 9.40
CA LYS A 170 9.72 -3.64 9.79
C LYS A 170 10.65 -3.36 8.62
N ALA A 171 11.14 -2.11 8.57
CA ALA A 171 12.05 -1.61 7.54
C ALA A 171 11.55 -1.75 6.08
N LYS A 172 10.24 -1.88 5.89
CA LYS A 172 9.59 -2.00 4.58
C LYS A 172 8.54 -0.90 4.38
N VAL A 173 8.32 -0.53 3.13
CA VAL A 173 7.15 0.23 2.70
C VAL A 173 5.99 -0.75 2.51
N ASN A 174 5.03 -0.67 3.42
CA ASN A 174 3.88 -1.58 3.46
C ASN A 174 2.63 -0.89 2.95
N VAL A 175 1.84 -1.61 2.15
CA VAL A 175 0.45 -1.23 1.86
C VAL A 175 -0.47 -2.22 2.55
N ILE A 176 -1.46 -1.73 3.29
CA ILE A 176 -2.50 -2.57 3.87
C ILE A 176 -3.75 -2.40 3.01
N SER A 177 -4.35 -3.50 2.57
CA SER A 177 -5.55 -3.50 1.73
C SER A 177 -6.54 -4.56 2.18
N GLY A 178 -7.82 -4.32 1.92
CA GLY A 178 -8.92 -5.19 2.32
C GLY A 178 -10.26 -4.52 2.07
N HIS A 179 -11.35 -5.25 2.27
CA HIS A 179 -12.68 -4.65 2.23
C HIS A 179 -12.89 -3.71 3.43
N SER A 180 -13.87 -2.82 3.32
CA SER A 180 -14.28 -2.03 4.49
C SER A 180 -14.73 -2.97 5.61
N GLY A 181 -14.17 -2.79 6.81
CA GLY A 181 -14.55 -3.54 8.00
C GLY A 181 -13.92 -4.93 8.13
N VAL A 182 -12.86 -5.28 7.40
CA VAL A 182 -12.07 -6.52 7.61
C VAL A 182 -11.14 -6.43 8.82
#